data_AF-A0A3D4JGF3-F1
#
_entry.id   AF-A0A3D4JGF3-F1
#
_cell.length_a   1.000
_cell.length_b   1.000
_cell.length_c   1.000
_cell.angle_alpha   90.00
_cell.angle_beta   90.00
_cell.angle_gamma   90.00
#
_symmetry.space_group_name_H-M   'P 1'
#
loop_
_entity.id
_entity.type
_entity.pdbx_description
1 polymer ?
#
loop_
_entity_poly.entity_id
_entity_poly.type
_entity_poly.pdbx_seq_one_letter_code
_entity_poly.pdbx_strand_id
1 'polypeptide(L)'
;MPVHGTHNAVEDTRNEKILIYVNGELFPRNEAKISVFDSGYLVGDGIWEALRLHDGVLVFLDEHLNRLWQAAATVGMDLKMTR
;
A
#
# COMPACT_ATOMS: atom_id res chain seq x y z
N MET A 1 11.21 -27.95 -6.92
CA MET A 1 9.88 -27.56 -6.37
C MET A 1 9.81 -26.05 -6.43
N PRO A 2 8.71 -25.43 -6.90
CA PRO A 2 8.62 -23.98 -6.88
C PRO A 2 8.71 -23.51 -5.43
N VAL A 3 9.63 -22.58 -5.16
CA VAL A 3 9.86 -22.04 -3.81
C VAL A 3 8.59 -21.32 -3.39
N HIS A 4 7.93 -21.81 -2.34
CA HIS A 4 6.73 -21.19 -1.81
C HIS A 4 7.12 -20.30 -0.62
N GLY A 5 7.28 -19.00 -0.87
CA GLY A 5 7.55 -18.02 0.18
C GLY A 5 6.29 -17.70 0.99
N THR A 6 6.46 -17.16 2.20
CA THR A 6 5.36 -16.76 3.09
C THR A 6 4.52 -15.60 2.57
N HIS A 7 4.96 -14.92 1.50
CA HIS A 7 4.29 -13.77 0.90
C HIS A 7 3.61 -14.11 -0.44
N ASN A 8 3.45 -15.39 -0.77
CA ASN A 8 2.74 -15.78 -1.98
C ASN A 8 1.23 -15.52 -1.82
N ALA A 9 0.65 -14.83 -2.79
CA ALA A 9 -0.79 -14.66 -2.92
C ALA A 9 -1.33 -15.60 -4.02
N VAL A 10 -2.60 -15.99 -3.90
CA VAL A 10 -3.30 -16.66 -4.99
C VAL A 10 -3.47 -15.65 -6.13
N GLU A 11 -3.07 -16.04 -7.35
CA GLU A 11 -3.28 -15.20 -8.51
C GLU A 11 -4.77 -14.96 -8.75
N ASP A 12 -5.12 -13.71 -9.04
CA ASP A 12 -6.48 -13.28 -9.30
C ASP A 12 -6.47 -12.33 -10.49
N THR A 13 -7.13 -12.73 -11.58
CA THR A 13 -7.16 -11.97 -12.84
C THR A 13 -7.82 -10.60 -12.68
N ARG A 14 -8.62 -10.39 -11.63
CA ARG A 14 -9.18 -9.07 -11.30
C ARG A 14 -8.10 -8.05 -10.97
N ASN A 15 -6.94 -8.50 -10.48
CA ASN A 15 -5.82 -7.62 -10.12
C ASN A 15 -5.00 -7.15 -11.32
N GLU A 16 -5.22 -7.69 -12.52
CA GLU A 16 -4.43 -7.33 -13.72
C GLU A 16 -4.67 -5.88 -14.16
N LYS A 17 -5.86 -5.34 -13.89
CA LYS A 17 -6.31 -4.03 -14.38
C LYS A 17 -6.42 -2.97 -13.29
N ILE A 18 -5.91 -3.25 -12.09
CA ILE A 18 -5.92 -2.25 -11.02
C ILE A 18 -4.98 -1.10 -11.37
N LEU A 19 -5.32 0.07 -10.84
CA LEU A 19 -4.48 1.26 -10.93
C LEU A 19 -3.71 1.43 -9.62
N ILE A 20 -2.45 1.83 -9.73
CA ILE A 20 -1.57 2.12 -8.61
C ILE A 20 -1.29 3.62 -8.61
N TYR A 21 -1.57 4.28 -7.49
CA TYR A 21 -1.27 5.69 -7.30
C TYR A 21 0.20 5.85 -6.90
N VAL A 22 0.99 6.55 -7.72
CA VAL A 22 2.40 6.84 -7.47
C VAL A 22 2.65 8.31 -7.76
N ASN A 23 3.09 9.07 -6.75
CA ASN A 23 3.53 10.47 -6.90
C ASN A 23 2.53 11.41 -7.61
N GLY A 24 1.22 11.25 -7.37
CA GLY A 24 0.19 12.14 -7.96
C GLY A 24 -0.54 11.55 -9.17
N GLU A 25 -0.08 10.42 -9.71
CA GLU A 25 -0.60 9.84 -10.94
C GLU A 25 -1.02 8.38 -10.75
N LEU A 26 -2.03 7.94 -11.52
CA LEU A 26 -2.51 6.56 -11.54
C LEU A 26 -1.91 5.81 -12.73
N PHE A 27 -1.27 4.67 -12.45
CA PHE A 27 -0.66 3.82 -13.47
C PHE A 27 -1.29 2.42 -13.49
N PRO A 28 -1.40 1.77 -14.66
CA PRO A 28 -1.63 0.34 -14.73
C PRO A 28 -0.61 -0.45 -13.88
N ARG A 29 -1.04 -1.55 -13.25
CA ARG A 29 -0.19 -2.37 -12.37
C ARG A 29 1.18 -2.74 -12.96
N ASN A 30 1.24 -3.03 -14.25
CA ASN A 30 2.47 -3.42 -14.96
C ASN A 30 3.39 -2.24 -15.32
N GLU A 31 2.91 -1.01 -15.21
CA GLU A 31 3.66 0.22 -15.51
C GLU A 31 4.08 0.97 -14.26
N ALA A 32 3.39 0.74 -13.14
CA ALA A 32 3.69 1.33 -11.84
C ALA A 32 5.11 0.93 -11.37
N LYS A 33 5.91 1.94 -11.03
CA LYS A 33 7.31 1.78 -10.63
C LYS A 33 7.71 2.81 -9.58
N ILE A 34 8.63 2.41 -8.70
CA ILE A 34 9.34 3.30 -7.77
C ILE A 34 10.83 3.27 -8.08
N SER A 35 11.58 4.20 -7.52
CA SER A 35 13.04 4.18 -7.60
C SER A 35 13.58 2.97 -6.82
N VAL A 36 14.61 2.31 -7.35
CA VAL A 36 15.37 1.29 -6.58
C VAL A 36 16.13 1.90 -5.39
N PHE A 37 16.23 3.23 -5.34
CA PHE A 37 16.81 3.98 -4.23
C PHE A 37 15.78 4.52 -3.24
N ASP A 38 14.51 4.12 -3.38
CA ASP A 38 13.48 4.45 -2.40
C ASP A 38 13.83 3.86 -1.02
N SER A 39 13.73 4.65 0.05
CA SER A 39 14.10 4.20 1.40
C SER A 39 13.20 3.08 1.92
N GLY A 40 11.92 3.09 1.52
CA GLY A 40 10.97 2.01 1.83
C GLY A 40 11.41 0.68 1.22
N TYR A 41 12.07 0.71 0.06
CA TYR A 41 12.66 -0.48 -0.55
C TYR A 41 14.04 -0.84 0.01
N LEU A 42 14.96 0.13 0.11
CA LEU A 42 16.36 -0.13 0.49
C LEU A 42 16.52 -0.60 1.93
N VAL A 43 15.77 0.00 2.87
CA VAL A 43 15.97 -0.21 4.32
C VAL A 43 14.67 -0.49 5.07
N GLY A 44 13.53 -0.60 4.36
CA GLY A 44 12.24 -0.84 4.99
C GLY A 44 11.69 0.36 5.75
N ASP A 45 12.13 1.58 5.39
CA ASP A 45 11.67 2.82 6.01
C ASP A 45 10.30 3.23 5.44
N GLY A 46 9.24 2.61 5.97
CA GLY A 46 7.88 2.83 5.52
C GLY A 46 6.84 2.34 6.51
N ILE A 47 5.65 2.91 6.41
CA ILE A 47 4.44 2.44 7.09
C ILE A 47 3.41 2.07 6.03
N TRP A 48 2.46 1.22 6.38
CA TRP A 48 1.39 0.82 5.45
C TRP A 48 0.09 0.57 6.19
N GLU A 49 -0.99 0.58 5.41
CA GLU A 49 -2.30 0.10 5.84
C GLU A 49 -2.96 -0.74 4.75
N ALA A 50 -3.90 -1.58 5.16
CA ALA A 50 -4.81 -2.28 4.26
C ALA A 50 -6.25 -2.06 4.67
N LEU A 51 -7.07 -1.67 3.70
CA LEU A 51 -8.52 -1.50 3.87
C LEU A 51 -9.27 -2.65 3.21
N ARG A 52 -10.43 -2.99 3.76
CA ARG A 52 -11.36 -3.96 3.16
C ARG A 52 -12.60 -3.24 2.65
N LEU A 53 -12.85 -3.35 1.35
CA LEU A 53 -14.13 -3.02 0.74
C LEU A 53 -15.04 -4.26 0.80
N HIS A 54 -16.22 -4.12 1.40
CA HIS A 54 -17.23 -5.15 1.47
C HIS A 54 -18.59 -4.53 1.18
N ASP A 55 -19.28 -5.02 0.15
CA ASP A 55 -20.60 -4.54 -0.29
C ASP A 55 -20.69 -3.01 -0.42
N GLY A 56 -19.65 -2.41 -1.02
CA GLY A 56 -19.57 -0.96 -1.25
C GLY A 56 -19.13 -0.13 -0.04
N VAL A 57 -18.83 -0.76 1.11
CA VAL A 57 -18.42 -0.09 2.34
C VAL A 57 -16.97 -0.41 2.67
N LEU A 58 -16.17 0.62 2.94
CA LEU A 58 -14.85 0.46 3.54
C LEU A 58 -15.01 0.19 5.03
N VAL A 59 -14.70 -1.03 5.44
CA VAL A 59 -14.91 -1.49 6.81
C VAL A 59 -13.86 -0.87 7.73
N PHE A 60 -14.30 -0.29 8.85
CA PHE A 60 -13.46 0.36 9.87
C PHE A 60 -12.53 1.46 9.33
N LEU A 61 -13.01 2.25 8.35
CA LEU A 61 -12.20 3.25 7.67
C LEU A 61 -11.53 4.21 8.66
N ASP A 62 -12.28 4.77 9.60
CA ASP A 62 -11.74 5.72 10.58
C ASP A 62 -10.68 5.08 11.48
N GLU A 63 -10.88 3.84 11.93
CA GLU A 63 -9.90 3.12 12.75
C GLU A 63 -8.60 2.82 11.99
N HIS A 64 -8.69 2.43 10.71
CA HIS A 64 -7.51 2.21 9.86
C HIS A 64 -6.75 3.53 9.61
N LEU A 65 -7.45 4.62 9.27
CA LEU A 65 -6.82 5.92 9.08
C LEU A 65 -6.21 6.42 10.40
N ASN A 66 -6.87 6.24 11.54
CA ASN A 66 -6.29 6.56 12.85
C ASN A 66 -4.96 5.84 13.08
N ARG A 67 -4.91 4.54 12.78
CA ARG A 67 -3.69 3.73 12.94
C ARG A 67 -2.59 4.17 11.98
N LEU A 68 -2.92 4.53 10.74
CA LEU A 68 -1.94 5.06 9.77
C LEU A 68 -1.28 6.37 10.27
N TRP A 69 -2.07 7.34 10.74
CA TRP A 69 -1.53 8.60 11.26
C TRP A 69 -0.74 8.42 12.56
N GLN A 70 -1.19 7.51 13.44
CA GLN A 70 -0.44 7.16 14.65
C GLN A 70 0.89 6.48 14.32
N ALA A 71 0.92 5.57 13.34
CA ALA A 71 2.14 4.93 12.87
C ALA A 71 3.12 5.96 12.28
N ALA A 72 2.62 6.89 11.44
CA ALA A 72 3.42 7.99 10.88
C ALA A 72 4.05 8.84 11.97
N ALA A 73 3.26 9.26 12.97
CA ALA A 73 3.75 10.04 14.11
C ALA A 73 4.82 9.28 14.92
N THR A 74 4.66 7.96 15.09
CA THR A 74 5.61 7.13 15.86
C THR A 74 6.99 7.07 15.22
N VAL A 75 7.07 7.10 13.89
CA VAL A 75 8.35 7.09 13.15
C VAL A 75 8.81 8.49 12.71
N GLY A 76 8.06 9.55 13.07
CA GLY A 76 8.38 10.93 12.70
C GLY A 76 8.16 11.25 11.21
N MET A 77 7.26 10.53 10.53
CA MET A 77 6.95 10.72 9.11
C MET A 77 5.79 11.72 8.92
N ASP A 78 5.98 12.68 8.00
CA ASP A 78 4.94 13.61 7.54
C ASP A 78 4.32 13.11 6.24
N LEU A 79 3.03 12.73 6.29
CA LEU A 79 2.30 12.18 5.15
C LEU A 79 1.97 13.21 4.06
N LYS A 80 2.12 14.52 4.32
CA LYS A 80 1.75 15.59 3.37
C LYS A 80 0.30 15.50 2.86
N MET A 81 -0.60 14.94 3.66
CA MET A 81 -2.03 14.79 3.36
C MET A 81 -2.89 15.23 4.55
N THR A 82 -4.10 15.70 4.26
CA THR A 82 -5.10 15.99 5.29
C THR A 82 -5.64 14.69 5.87
N ARG A 83 -5.85 14.70 7.20
CA ARG A 83 -6.64 13.67 7.86
C ARG A 83 -8.12 13.98 7.75
#